data_AF-A0A4V2NM77-F1
#
_entry.id   AF-A0A4V2NM77-F1
#
_cell.length_a   1.000
_cell.length_b   1.000
_cell.length_c   1.000
_cell.angle_alpha   90.00
_cell.angle_beta   90.00
_cell.angle_gamma   90.00
#
_symmetry.space_group_name_H-M   'P 1'
#
loop_
_entity.id
_entity.type
_entity.pdbx_description
1 polymer ?
#
loop_
_entity_poly.entity_id
_entity_poly.type
_entity_poly.pdbx_seq_one_letter_code
_entity_poly.pdbx_strand_id
1 'polypeptide(L)'
;MNEDPGSTSGPAHRKWWDRLGHLFSGEPRNRQELIEELRTAQANGLMSNDTLTMVEGAIKVTELSVDDVMVPRAQIVMLSADAPLREILDTVVESGHSRFPVHGDDKDEILGILLAKDLLRFVGNDEPFSIGSILRPAVLIPEAMRLNVLLAEFRHTRNHMALVVDEYGGVAGLITIEDVLEQIVGEIDDEHDDEVEPELMHEQAGGGWLVSALTPIADFNEQSGSSFSDEEFDTVGGMATSEFGHLPEVGEEIAIGDYLFHVTEADDRRVQEFRVSRLAAE
;
A
#
# COMPACT_ATOMS: atom_id res chain seq x y z
N MET A 1 48.76 71.71 -23.11
CA MET A 1 48.50 71.34 -21.71
C MET A 1 47.07 70.81 -21.64
N ASN A 2 46.68 69.64 -21.11
CA ASN A 2 47.26 68.34 -20.68
C ASN A 2 46.03 67.35 -20.70
N GLU A 3 46.07 66.02 -20.83
CA GLU A 3 47.06 64.96 -21.15
C GLU A 3 46.29 63.66 -21.54
N ASP A 4 46.99 62.61 -22.01
CA ASP A 4 46.50 61.24 -22.34
C ASP A 4 47.44 60.23 -21.62
N PRO A 5 47.24 58.88 -21.58
CA PRO A 5 46.04 58.01 -21.67
C PRO A 5 46.05 56.80 -20.65
N GLY A 6 45.15 55.80 -20.79
CA GLY A 6 45.31 54.41 -20.26
C GLY A 6 44.18 53.87 -19.35
N SER A 7 43.39 52.84 -19.73
CA SER A 7 43.63 51.36 -19.52
C SER A 7 43.28 50.87 -18.08
N THR A 8 42.67 49.72 -17.74
CA THR A 8 42.44 48.40 -18.38
C THR A 8 41.23 47.62 -17.77
N SER A 9 40.73 46.59 -18.49
CA SER A 9 40.16 45.27 -18.06
C SER A 9 39.24 45.08 -16.81
N GLY A 10 38.18 44.28 -16.98
CA GLY A 10 37.31 43.76 -15.89
C GLY A 10 37.90 42.58 -15.08
N PRO A 11 37.04 41.76 -14.43
CA PRO A 11 36.43 40.69 -15.24
C PRO A 11 34.93 40.42 -14.98
N ALA A 12 34.26 39.96 -16.03
CA ALA A 12 32.95 39.31 -15.92
C ALA A 12 33.15 37.81 -15.65
N HIS A 13 32.72 37.31 -14.48
CA HIS A 13 32.82 35.88 -14.15
C HIS A 13 31.65 35.35 -13.32
N ARG A 14 30.41 35.66 -13.76
CA ARG A 14 29.14 35.25 -13.10
C ARG A 14 28.05 34.76 -14.05
N LYS A 15 28.40 34.30 -15.26
CA LYS A 15 27.42 33.85 -16.29
C LYS A 15 27.62 32.45 -16.84
N TRP A 16 28.66 31.73 -16.41
CA TRP A 16 28.96 30.38 -16.91
C TRP A 16 28.58 29.28 -15.90
N TRP A 17 28.77 29.51 -14.60
CA TRP A 17 28.36 28.59 -13.55
C TRP A 17 26.84 28.37 -13.49
N ASP A 18 26.04 29.43 -13.55
CA ASP A 18 24.56 29.36 -13.58
C ASP A 18 24.01 28.54 -14.77
N ARG A 19 24.83 28.35 -15.82
CA ARG A 19 24.50 27.50 -16.98
C ARG A 19 25.02 26.08 -16.88
N LEU A 20 25.99 25.79 -16.01
CA LEU A 20 26.38 24.42 -15.68
C LEU A 20 25.41 23.80 -14.67
N GLY A 21 24.83 24.57 -13.75
CA GLY A 21 23.80 24.08 -12.83
C GLY A 21 22.62 23.42 -13.57
N HIS A 22 22.10 24.09 -14.59
CA HIS A 22 21.04 23.56 -15.46
C HIS A 22 21.46 22.46 -16.45
N LEU A 23 22.74 22.05 -16.46
CA LEU A 23 23.21 20.86 -17.20
C LEU A 23 23.42 19.65 -16.27
N PHE A 24 23.41 19.85 -14.95
CA PHE A 24 23.48 18.80 -13.94
C PHE A 24 22.17 18.60 -13.16
N SER A 25 21.26 19.58 -13.13
CA SER A 25 19.85 19.35 -12.81
C SER A 25 19.16 18.73 -14.03
N GLY A 26 19.34 17.42 -14.22
CA GLY A 26 18.65 16.70 -15.29
C GLY A 26 17.14 16.70 -15.02
N GLU A 27 16.36 17.38 -15.87
CA GLU A 27 14.90 17.16 -15.89
C GLU A 27 14.66 15.67 -16.17
N PRO A 28 13.80 14.97 -15.38
CA PRO A 28 13.60 13.53 -15.52
C PRO A 28 13.03 13.20 -16.89
N ARG A 29 13.72 12.34 -17.63
CA ARG A 29 13.46 12.05 -19.05
C ARG A 29 12.53 10.85 -19.26
N ASN A 30 12.30 10.09 -18.21
CA ASN A 30 11.44 8.92 -18.19
C ASN A 30 10.81 8.74 -16.80
N ARG A 31 9.87 7.80 -16.69
CA ARG A 31 9.14 7.51 -15.44
C ARG A 31 10.06 7.05 -14.30
N GLN A 32 11.13 6.31 -14.60
CA GLN A 32 12.06 5.81 -13.58
C GLN A 32 12.84 6.97 -12.95
N GLU A 33 13.41 7.86 -13.76
CA GLU A 33 14.07 9.09 -13.29
C GLU A 33 13.13 9.99 -12.49
N LEU A 34 11.84 10.07 -12.88
CA LEU A 34 10.83 10.84 -12.14
C LEU A 34 10.55 10.23 -10.75
N ILE A 35 10.43 8.90 -10.66
CA ILE A 35 10.21 8.20 -9.38
C ILE A 35 11.44 8.33 -8.47
N GLU A 36 12.66 8.26 -9.01
CA GLU A 36 13.90 8.45 -8.25
C GLU A 36 14.03 9.88 -7.70
N GLU A 37 13.62 10.90 -8.46
CA GLU A 37 13.55 12.29 -7.97
C GLU A 37 12.49 12.47 -6.87
N LEU A 38 11.31 11.84 -7.01
CA LEU A 38 10.25 11.86 -5.99
C LEU A 38 10.69 11.19 -4.68
N ARG A 39 11.37 10.03 -4.77
CA ARG A 39 11.99 9.34 -3.62
C ARG A 39 13.06 10.18 -2.96
N THR A 40 13.88 10.87 -3.78
CA THR A 40 14.89 11.81 -3.27
C THR A 40 14.24 13.00 -2.56
N ALA A 41 13.10 13.51 -3.05
CA ALA A 41 12.33 14.56 -2.38
C ALA A 41 11.70 14.08 -1.06
N GLN A 42 11.20 12.84 -1.00
CA GLN A 42 10.71 12.20 0.23
C GLN A 42 11.83 12.05 1.27
N ALA A 43 13.00 11.53 0.88
CA ALA A 43 14.16 11.37 1.76
C ALA A 43 14.70 12.71 2.29
N ASN A 44 14.52 13.80 1.54
CA ASN A 44 14.82 15.17 1.97
C ASN A 44 13.70 15.82 2.82
N GLY A 45 12.67 15.07 3.21
CA GLY A 45 11.57 15.54 4.06
C GLY A 45 10.57 16.48 3.38
N LEU A 46 10.53 16.52 2.03
CA LEU A 46 9.62 17.39 1.28
C LEU A 46 8.20 16.81 1.11
N MET A 47 7.99 15.53 1.42
CA MET A 47 6.70 14.83 1.37
C MET A 47 6.68 13.62 2.33
N SER A 48 5.49 13.17 2.75
CA SER A 48 5.34 11.93 3.56
C SER A 48 5.52 10.67 2.71
N ASN A 49 5.69 9.52 3.36
CA ASN A 49 5.74 8.22 2.69
C ASN A 49 4.43 7.93 1.93
N ASP A 50 3.29 8.09 2.59
CA ASP A 50 1.94 7.97 2.01
C ASP A 50 1.70 8.94 0.85
N THR A 51 2.27 10.15 0.90
CA THR A 51 2.24 11.08 -0.25
C THR A 51 3.02 10.52 -1.44
N LEU A 52 4.21 9.95 -1.20
CA LEU A 52 5.00 9.29 -2.24
C LEU A 52 4.26 8.07 -2.81
N THR A 53 3.71 7.20 -1.95
CA THR A 53 2.89 6.03 -2.33
C THR A 53 1.73 6.43 -3.21
N MET A 54 0.94 7.44 -2.81
CA MET A 54 -0.17 7.96 -3.61
C MET A 54 0.25 8.47 -4.99
N VAL A 55 1.41 9.12 -5.09
CA VAL A 55 1.94 9.62 -6.36
C VAL A 55 2.46 8.48 -7.24
N GLU A 56 3.20 7.52 -6.68
CA GLU A 56 3.67 6.32 -7.41
C GLU A 56 2.49 5.46 -7.89
N GLY A 57 1.45 5.26 -7.07
CA GLY A 57 0.21 4.55 -7.43
C GLY A 57 -0.60 5.27 -8.52
N ALA A 58 -0.79 6.58 -8.40
CA ALA A 58 -1.45 7.40 -9.44
C ALA A 58 -0.70 7.33 -10.78
N ILE A 59 0.63 7.24 -10.74
CA ILE A 59 1.50 7.00 -11.89
C ILE A 59 1.27 5.57 -12.43
N LYS A 60 1.33 4.53 -11.58
CA LYS A 60 1.12 3.11 -11.93
C LYS A 60 -0.22 2.87 -12.65
N VAL A 61 -1.32 3.45 -12.16
CA VAL A 61 -2.69 3.28 -12.70
C VAL A 61 -2.84 3.71 -14.17
N THR A 62 -1.95 4.53 -14.73
CA THR A 62 -1.99 4.84 -16.18
C THR A 62 -1.41 3.74 -17.07
N GLU A 63 -0.67 2.78 -16.50
CA GLU A 63 -0.02 1.67 -17.20
C GLU A 63 -0.72 0.32 -16.98
N LEU A 64 -1.62 0.24 -16.01
CA LEU A 64 -2.45 -0.94 -15.75
C LEU A 64 -3.71 -0.99 -16.65
N SER A 65 -4.11 -2.21 -16.98
CA SER A 65 -5.40 -2.57 -17.59
C SER A 65 -6.35 -3.16 -16.54
N VAL A 66 -7.57 -3.47 -16.95
CA VAL A 66 -8.58 -4.10 -16.09
C VAL A 66 -8.19 -5.55 -15.76
N ASP A 67 -7.62 -6.28 -16.73
CA ASP A 67 -7.09 -7.64 -16.53
C ASP A 67 -6.08 -7.73 -15.36
N ASP A 68 -5.24 -6.71 -15.20
CA ASP A 68 -4.18 -6.68 -14.17
C ASP A 68 -4.71 -6.62 -12.72
N VAL A 69 -6.00 -6.29 -12.51
CA VAL A 69 -6.57 -5.95 -11.18
C VAL A 69 -7.96 -6.56 -10.92
N MET A 70 -8.70 -6.96 -11.96
CA MET A 70 -10.06 -7.48 -11.80
C MET A 70 -10.14 -8.72 -10.88
N VAL A 71 -11.25 -8.84 -10.14
CA VAL A 71 -11.61 -10.07 -9.43
C VAL A 71 -11.97 -11.14 -10.47
N PRO A 72 -11.21 -12.25 -10.58
CA PRO A 72 -11.46 -13.28 -11.60
C PRO A 72 -12.81 -13.97 -11.39
N ARG A 73 -13.49 -14.38 -12.47
CA ARG A 73 -14.82 -15.02 -12.44
C ARG A 73 -14.97 -16.09 -11.35
N ALA A 74 -13.95 -16.92 -11.13
CA ALA A 74 -13.97 -18.01 -10.16
C ALA A 74 -14.07 -17.58 -8.69
N GLN A 75 -13.73 -16.32 -8.39
CA GLN A 75 -13.75 -15.74 -7.04
C GLN A 75 -14.98 -14.85 -6.80
N ILE A 76 -15.79 -14.58 -7.82
CA ILE A 76 -16.96 -13.71 -7.70
C ILE A 76 -18.07 -14.39 -6.89
N VAL A 77 -18.48 -13.74 -5.80
CA VAL A 77 -19.73 -14.05 -5.09
C VAL A 77 -20.90 -13.52 -5.93
N MET A 78 -21.64 -14.44 -6.57
CA MET A 78 -22.84 -14.14 -7.35
C MET A 78 -24.09 -14.71 -6.67
N LEU A 79 -25.25 -14.12 -6.96
CA LEU A 79 -26.55 -14.57 -6.47
C LEU A 79 -27.41 -15.11 -7.61
N SER A 80 -28.21 -16.16 -7.36
CA SER A 80 -29.23 -16.61 -8.31
C SER A 80 -30.50 -15.75 -8.19
N ALA A 81 -31.13 -15.45 -9.33
CA ALA A 81 -32.38 -14.70 -9.36
C ALA A 81 -33.58 -15.47 -8.76
N ASP A 82 -33.51 -16.81 -8.73
CA ASP A 82 -34.56 -17.68 -8.18
C ASP A 82 -34.33 -18.05 -6.70
N ALA A 83 -33.22 -17.59 -6.11
CA ALA A 83 -32.92 -17.84 -4.71
C ALA A 83 -33.95 -17.14 -3.79
N PRO A 84 -34.41 -17.80 -2.71
CA PRO A 84 -35.29 -17.18 -1.74
C PRO A 84 -34.56 -16.06 -0.99
N LEU A 85 -35.28 -15.00 -0.61
CA LEU A 85 -34.73 -13.83 0.12
C LEU A 85 -33.82 -14.21 1.30
N ARG A 86 -34.14 -15.29 2.02
CA ARG A 86 -33.34 -15.76 3.14
C ARG A 86 -31.94 -16.20 2.73
N GLU A 87 -31.83 -17.01 1.68
CA GLU A 87 -30.54 -17.51 1.16
C GLU A 87 -29.69 -16.35 0.63
N ILE A 88 -30.33 -15.39 -0.06
CA ILE A 88 -29.68 -14.15 -0.47
C ILE A 88 -29.16 -13.35 0.72
N LEU A 89 -29.96 -13.16 1.77
CA LEU A 89 -29.54 -12.46 2.99
C LEU A 89 -28.39 -13.19 3.70
N ASP A 90 -28.46 -14.52 3.80
CA ASP A 90 -27.41 -15.34 4.41
C ASP A 90 -26.08 -15.15 3.62
N THR A 91 -26.09 -15.22 2.28
CA THR A 91 -24.90 -14.95 1.43
C THR A 91 -24.39 -13.50 1.54
N VAL A 92 -25.29 -12.51 1.60
CA VAL A 92 -24.92 -11.09 1.72
C VAL A 92 -24.26 -10.80 3.06
N VAL A 93 -24.73 -11.42 4.14
CA VAL A 93 -24.15 -11.28 5.49
C VAL A 93 -22.82 -12.02 5.60
N GLU A 94 -22.71 -13.23 5.05
CA GLU A 94 -21.48 -14.03 5.10
C GLU A 94 -20.32 -13.41 4.30
N SER A 95 -20.61 -12.81 3.14
CA SER A 95 -19.59 -12.20 2.29
C SER A 95 -19.28 -10.72 2.60
N GLY A 96 -20.16 -10.03 3.32
CA GLY A 96 -19.99 -8.61 3.68
C GLY A 96 -20.04 -7.60 2.52
N HIS A 97 -20.12 -8.05 1.25
CA HIS A 97 -20.02 -7.16 0.10
C HIS A 97 -21.24 -6.23 -0.07
N SER A 98 -21.00 -5.04 -0.61
CA SER A 98 -22.06 -4.05 -0.87
C SER A 98 -22.86 -4.27 -2.17
N ARG A 99 -22.32 -5.05 -3.12
CA ARG A 99 -22.84 -5.22 -4.49
C ARG A 99 -22.61 -6.64 -4.98
N PHE A 100 -23.58 -7.21 -5.68
CA PHE A 100 -23.56 -8.59 -6.17
C PHE A 100 -24.05 -8.68 -7.61
N PRO A 101 -23.31 -9.33 -8.52
CA PRO A 101 -23.87 -9.80 -9.78
C PRO A 101 -24.98 -10.83 -9.53
N VAL A 102 -26.08 -10.70 -10.26
CA VAL A 102 -27.24 -11.60 -10.16
C VAL A 102 -27.42 -12.32 -11.48
N HIS A 103 -27.40 -13.65 -11.44
CA HIS A 103 -27.48 -14.52 -12.62
C HIS A 103 -28.84 -15.21 -12.77
N GLY A 104 -29.16 -15.59 -14.01
CA GLY A 104 -30.35 -16.40 -14.35
C GLY A 104 -30.12 -17.90 -14.12
N ASP A 105 -30.64 -18.73 -15.04
CA ASP A 105 -30.41 -20.17 -15.05
C ASP A 105 -28.92 -20.52 -15.25
N ASP A 106 -28.21 -19.73 -16.07
CA ASP A 106 -26.78 -19.83 -16.30
C ASP A 106 -26.02 -18.76 -15.50
N LYS A 107 -24.85 -19.11 -14.97
CA LYS A 107 -23.93 -18.16 -14.31
C LYS A 107 -23.28 -17.17 -15.28
N ASP A 108 -23.26 -17.48 -16.58
CA ASP A 108 -22.85 -16.52 -17.62
C ASP A 108 -23.97 -15.54 -18.00
N GLU A 109 -25.24 -15.82 -17.65
CA GLU A 109 -26.37 -14.91 -17.90
C GLU A 109 -26.56 -13.94 -16.72
N ILE A 110 -25.77 -12.87 -16.68
CA ILE A 110 -25.93 -11.83 -15.65
C ILE A 110 -27.09 -10.89 -15.99
N LEU A 111 -28.14 -10.93 -15.17
CA LEU A 111 -29.36 -10.14 -15.30
C LEU A 111 -29.21 -8.70 -14.79
N GLY A 112 -28.25 -8.46 -13.89
CA GLY A 112 -27.96 -7.14 -13.34
C GLY A 112 -27.13 -7.19 -12.06
N ILE A 113 -27.01 -6.04 -11.40
CA ILE A 113 -26.34 -5.88 -10.11
C ILE A 113 -27.37 -5.58 -9.03
N LEU A 114 -27.33 -6.36 -7.94
CA LEU A 114 -28.03 -6.07 -6.68
C LEU A 114 -27.12 -5.23 -5.77
N LEU A 115 -27.69 -4.24 -5.07
CA LEU A 115 -27.02 -3.58 -3.96
C LEU A 115 -27.57 -4.15 -2.65
N ALA A 116 -26.70 -4.56 -1.73
CA ALA A 116 -27.08 -5.18 -0.45
C ALA A 116 -28.11 -4.34 0.32
N LYS A 117 -27.88 -3.02 0.41
CA LYS A 117 -28.78 -2.06 1.07
C LYS A 117 -30.19 -1.99 0.48
N ASP A 118 -30.38 -2.36 -0.79
CA ASP A 118 -31.71 -2.36 -1.41
C ASP A 118 -32.59 -3.51 -0.89
N LEU A 119 -32.02 -4.55 -0.27
CA LEU A 119 -32.74 -5.62 0.44
C LEU A 119 -33.41 -5.14 1.74
N LEU A 120 -32.92 -4.08 2.37
CA LEU A 120 -33.43 -3.57 3.66
C LEU A 120 -34.93 -3.26 3.63
N ARG A 121 -35.50 -2.94 2.46
CA ARG A 121 -36.94 -2.68 2.29
C ARG A 121 -37.82 -3.93 2.51
N PHE A 122 -37.27 -5.13 2.32
CA PHE A 122 -37.96 -6.41 2.50
C PHE A 122 -37.73 -7.02 3.90
N VAL A 123 -36.83 -6.45 4.71
CA VAL A 123 -36.58 -6.90 6.08
C VAL A 123 -37.57 -6.22 7.02
N GLY A 124 -38.50 -6.99 7.58
CA GLY A 124 -39.51 -6.50 8.53
C GLY A 124 -40.81 -5.95 7.92
N ASN A 125 -40.99 -6.06 6.60
CA ASN A 125 -42.23 -5.74 5.89
C ASN A 125 -42.82 -6.99 5.23
N ASP A 126 -44.15 -7.09 5.13
CA ASP A 126 -44.86 -8.15 4.39
C ASP A 126 -44.88 -7.94 2.85
N GLU A 127 -43.95 -7.14 2.30
CA GLU A 127 -43.87 -6.98 0.84
C GLU A 127 -43.32 -8.25 0.18
N PRO A 128 -43.96 -8.76 -0.90
CA PRO A 128 -43.47 -9.94 -1.60
C PRO A 128 -42.13 -9.65 -2.26
N PHE A 129 -41.10 -10.40 -1.86
CA PHE A 129 -39.77 -10.26 -2.43
C PHE A 129 -39.74 -10.59 -3.92
N SER A 130 -39.10 -9.72 -4.70
CA SER A 130 -38.77 -9.97 -6.10
C SER A 130 -37.45 -9.27 -6.43
N ILE A 131 -36.38 -10.04 -6.62
CA ILE A 131 -35.03 -9.51 -6.88
C ILE A 131 -35.00 -8.63 -8.15
N GLY A 132 -35.73 -9.02 -9.20
CA GLY A 132 -35.84 -8.26 -10.45
C GLY A 132 -36.40 -6.84 -10.28
N SER A 133 -37.14 -6.55 -9.20
CA SER A 133 -37.65 -5.21 -8.91
C SER A 133 -36.59 -4.23 -8.36
N ILE A 134 -35.44 -4.75 -7.93
CA ILE A 134 -34.33 -3.99 -7.33
C ILE A 134 -32.99 -4.16 -8.07
N LEU A 135 -32.96 -4.93 -9.16
CA LEU A 135 -31.79 -5.03 -10.02
C LEU A 135 -31.48 -3.70 -10.73
N ARG A 136 -30.18 -3.42 -10.86
CA ARG A 136 -29.66 -2.32 -11.66
C ARG A 136 -28.94 -2.88 -12.89
N PRO A 137 -28.93 -2.18 -14.03
CA PRO A 137 -28.17 -2.62 -15.21
C PRO A 137 -26.70 -2.82 -14.86
N ALA A 138 -26.11 -3.93 -15.29
CA ALA A 138 -24.67 -4.13 -15.23
C ALA A 138 -23.97 -3.31 -16.33
N VAL A 139 -22.83 -2.71 -15.99
CA VAL A 139 -21.91 -2.13 -16.98
C VAL A 139 -20.96 -3.23 -17.43
N LEU A 140 -20.77 -3.39 -18.74
CA LEU A 140 -19.82 -4.33 -19.33
C LEU A 140 -18.62 -3.56 -19.89
N ILE A 141 -17.40 -4.01 -19.57
CA ILE A 141 -16.15 -3.42 -20.06
C ILE A 141 -15.18 -4.50 -20.56
N PRO A 142 -14.31 -4.22 -21.54
CA PRO A 142 -13.31 -5.17 -21.99
C PRO A 142 -12.11 -5.22 -21.03
N GLU A 143 -11.50 -6.40 -20.87
CA GLU A 143 -10.27 -6.64 -20.08
C GLU A 143 -9.11 -5.67 -20.40
N ALA A 144 -8.96 -5.31 -21.68
CA ALA A 144 -7.88 -4.45 -22.17
C ALA A 144 -8.10 -2.94 -21.89
N MET A 145 -9.20 -2.56 -21.23
CA MET A 145 -9.46 -1.17 -20.84
C MET A 145 -8.42 -0.70 -19.83
N ARG A 146 -7.95 0.56 -19.94
CA ARG A 146 -6.99 1.13 -18.99
C ARG A 146 -7.68 1.62 -17.71
N LEU A 147 -7.07 1.38 -16.55
CA LEU A 147 -7.67 1.75 -15.25
C LEU A 147 -7.90 3.25 -15.10
N ASN A 148 -7.00 4.09 -15.62
CA ASN A 148 -7.20 5.55 -15.61
C ASN A 148 -8.41 6.01 -16.45
N VAL A 149 -8.80 5.24 -17.47
CA VAL A 149 -10.02 5.49 -18.26
C VAL A 149 -11.24 5.00 -17.51
N LEU A 150 -11.19 3.79 -16.94
CA LEU A 150 -12.25 3.23 -16.11
C LEU A 150 -12.57 4.11 -14.89
N LEU A 151 -11.57 4.62 -14.19
CA LEU A 151 -11.76 5.54 -13.05
C LEU A 151 -12.47 6.84 -13.46
N ALA A 152 -12.17 7.36 -14.66
CA ALA A 152 -12.88 8.51 -15.20
C ALA A 152 -14.34 8.18 -15.55
N GLU A 153 -14.61 6.97 -16.06
CA GLU A 153 -15.95 6.49 -16.38
C GLU A 153 -16.79 6.23 -15.13
N PHE A 154 -16.27 5.58 -14.09
CA PHE A 154 -16.94 5.42 -12.80
C PHE A 154 -17.31 6.78 -12.19
N ARG A 155 -16.38 7.75 -12.21
CA ARG A 155 -16.64 9.12 -11.72
C ARG A 155 -17.71 9.86 -12.55
N HIS A 156 -17.78 9.61 -13.86
CA HIS A 156 -18.76 10.25 -14.74
C HIS A 156 -20.16 9.63 -14.60
N THR A 157 -20.25 8.30 -14.62
CA THR A 157 -21.49 7.53 -14.58
C THR A 157 -22.09 7.39 -13.18
N ARG A 158 -21.26 7.55 -12.13
CA ARG A 158 -21.57 7.19 -10.73
C ARG A 158 -21.88 5.70 -10.55
N ASN A 159 -21.35 4.86 -11.44
CA ASN A 159 -21.27 3.43 -11.22
C ASN A 159 -19.96 3.11 -10.49
N HIS A 160 -19.98 2.06 -9.66
CA HIS A 160 -18.89 1.66 -8.76
C HIS A 160 -18.50 0.19 -8.95
N MET A 161 -19.06 -0.47 -9.97
CA MET A 161 -18.82 -1.87 -10.31
C MET A 161 -19.12 -2.06 -11.79
N ALA A 162 -18.28 -2.81 -12.48
CA ALA A 162 -18.47 -3.27 -13.84
C ALA A 162 -18.12 -4.77 -13.93
N LEU A 163 -18.75 -5.46 -14.87
CA LEU A 163 -18.38 -6.82 -15.25
C LEU A 163 -17.37 -6.72 -16.40
N VAL A 164 -16.32 -7.53 -16.31
CA VAL A 164 -15.29 -7.61 -17.33
C VAL A 164 -15.65 -8.72 -18.29
N VAL A 165 -15.60 -8.43 -19.59
CA VAL A 165 -15.89 -9.41 -20.66
C VAL A 165 -14.64 -9.73 -21.48
N ASP A 166 -14.52 -11.01 -21.83
CA ASP A 166 -13.49 -11.53 -22.74
C ASP A 166 -13.81 -11.23 -24.23
N GLU A 167 -12.93 -11.61 -25.15
CA GLU A 167 -13.14 -11.40 -26.60
C GLU A 167 -14.27 -12.26 -27.21
N TYR A 168 -14.78 -13.25 -26.47
CA TYR A 168 -15.90 -14.10 -26.85
C TYR A 168 -17.25 -13.62 -26.29
N GLY A 169 -17.22 -12.62 -25.40
CA GLY A 169 -18.39 -12.05 -24.72
C GLY A 169 -18.80 -12.79 -23.44
N GLY A 170 -17.95 -13.70 -22.94
CA GLY A 170 -18.11 -14.34 -21.62
C GLY A 170 -17.68 -13.40 -20.49
N VAL A 171 -18.15 -13.65 -19.26
CA VAL A 171 -17.72 -12.88 -18.09
C VAL A 171 -16.34 -13.38 -17.64
N ALA A 172 -15.30 -12.57 -17.83
CA ALA A 172 -13.94 -12.85 -17.38
C ALA A 172 -13.76 -12.56 -15.88
N GLY A 173 -14.41 -11.51 -15.38
CA GLY A 173 -14.26 -11.02 -14.00
C GLY A 173 -15.23 -9.90 -13.64
N LEU A 174 -14.99 -9.25 -12.51
CA LEU A 174 -15.58 -7.95 -12.18
C LEU A 174 -14.50 -7.00 -11.67
N ILE A 175 -14.76 -5.70 -11.71
CA ILE A 175 -13.91 -4.69 -11.11
C ILE A 175 -14.77 -3.58 -10.50
N THR A 176 -14.32 -3.04 -9.38
CA THR A 176 -14.99 -2.00 -8.59
C THR A 176 -14.23 -0.68 -8.68
N ILE A 177 -14.81 0.42 -8.17
CA ILE A 177 -14.03 1.68 -8.07
C ILE A 177 -13.04 1.59 -6.91
N GLU A 178 -13.38 0.81 -5.90
CA GLU A 178 -12.59 0.53 -4.71
C GLU A 178 -11.24 -0.13 -5.12
N ASP A 179 -11.25 -1.20 -5.93
CA ASP A 179 -10.04 -1.89 -6.46
C ASP A 179 -9.09 -0.92 -7.21
N VAL A 180 -9.65 0.06 -7.94
CA VAL A 180 -8.87 1.03 -8.73
C VAL A 180 -8.29 2.14 -7.86
N LEU A 181 -8.94 2.46 -6.73
CA LEU A 181 -8.44 3.43 -5.75
C LEU A 181 -7.34 2.82 -4.89
N GLU A 182 -7.44 1.53 -4.53
CA GLU A 182 -6.41 0.77 -3.83
C GLU A 182 -5.07 0.80 -4.59
N GLN A 183 -5.09 0.66 -5.93
CA GLN A 183 -3.88 0.82 -6.75
C GLN A 183 -3.26 2.22 -6.75
N ILE A 184 -3.98 3.23 -6.25
CA ILE A 184 -3.46 4.59 -6.04
C ILE A 184 -2.99 4.76 -4.61
N VAL A 185 -3.84 4.48 -3.62
CA VAL A 185 -3.61 4.82 -2.21
C VAL A 185 -2.72 3.79 -1.52
N GLY A 186 -2.67 2.56 -2.02
CA GLY A 186 -2.25 1.37 -1.28
C GLY A 186 -3.46 0.69 -0.63
N GLU A 187 -3.18 -0.38 0.12
CA GLU A 187 -4.10 -0.85 1.15
C GLU A 187 -4.33 0.32 2.13
N ILE A 188 -5.61 0.61 2.41
CA ILE A 188 -6.01 1.59 3.42
C ILE A 188 -6.42 0.74 4.62
N ASP A 189 -5.65 0.79 5.71
CA ASP A 189 -6.04 0.17 6.97
C ASP A 189 -7.47 0.63 7.31
N ASP A 190 -8.45 -0.28 7.34
CA ASP A 190 -9.83 0.06 7.65
C ASP A 190 -9.91 0.54 9.11
N GLU A 191 -10.91 1.34 9.47
CA GLU A 191 -11.22 1.67 10.87
C GLU A 191 -11.66 0.42 11.68
N HIS A 192 -11.66 -0.75 11.03
CA HIS A 192 -11.99 -2.08 11.54
C HIS A 192 -10.88 -3.12 11.32
N ASP A 193 -9.77 -2.76 10.69
CA ASP A 193 -8.58 -3.62 10.62
C ASP A 193 -7.82 -3.49 11.94
N ASP A 194 -8.25 -4.29 12.93
CA ASP A 194 -7.40 -4.71 14.06
C ASP A 194 -6.27 -5.67 13.57
N GLU A 195 -5.69 -5.43 12.38
CA GLU A 195 -4.38 -5.98 12.01
C GLU A 195 -3.33 -5.22 12.82
N VAL A 196 -3.16 -5.71 14.06
CA VAL A 196 -2.14 -5.34 15.03
C VAL A 196 -0.85 -4.93 14.33
N GLU A 197 -0.45 -3.65 14.45
CA GLU A 197 0.90 -3.18 14.09
C GLU A 197 1.88 -4.25 14.58
N PRO A 198 2.69 -4.87 13.70
CA PRO A 198 3.42 -6.09 14.07
C PRO A 198 4.30 -5.81 15.28
N GLU A 199 3.88 -6.32 16.45
CA GLU A 199 4.40 -5.93 17.76
C GLU A 199 5.92 -6.07 17.75
N LEU A 200 6.62 -4.94 17.60
CA LEU A 200 8.07 -4.92 17.33
C LEU A 200 8.89 -5.47 18.52
N MET A 201 8.23 -5.74 19.64
CA MET A 201 8.81 -6.25 20.88
C MET A 201 7.77 -7.08 21.66
N HIS A 202 8.01 -8.39 21.83
CA HIS A 202 7.15 -9.29 22.57
C HIS A 202 7.86 -9.86 23.81
N GLU A 203 7.30 -9.71 25.02
CA GLU A 203 7.85 -10.35 26.23
C GLU A 203 7.73 -11.89 26.14
N GLN A 204 8.80 -12.60 26.49
CA GLN A 204 8.89 -14.05 26.37
C GLN A 204 8.59 -14.76 27.71
N ALA A 205 7.93 -15.92 27.63
CA ALA A 205 7.60 -16.75 28.79
C ALA A 205 8.87 -17.32 29.46
N GLY A 206 9.38 -16.61 30.47
CA GLY A 206 10.67 -16.88 31.12
C GLY A 206 11.48 -15.62 31.43
N GLY A 207 11.07 -14.46 30.90
CA GLY A 207 11.77 -13.19 30.99
C GLY A 207 12.64 -12.93 29.76
N GLY A 208 12.82 -11.65 29.44
CA GLY A 208 13.40 -11.22 28.17
C GLY A 208 12.34 -11.02 27.09
N TRP A 209 12.78 -10.63 25.89
CA TRP A 209 11.93 -10.21 24.79
C TRP A 209 12.38 -10.84 23.47
N LEU A 210 11.44 -10.93 22.52
CA LEU A 210 11.72 -11.10 21.11
C LEU A 210 11.56 -9.72 20.46
N VAL A 211 12.54 -9.27 19.68
CA VAL A 211 12.68 -7.86 19.27
C VAL A 211 13.04 -7.80 17.79
N SER A 212 12.25 -7.06 17.01
CA SER A 212 12.56 -6.77 15.62
C SER A 212 13.86 -5.96 15.50
N ALA A 213 14.66 -6.20 14.47
CA ALA A 213 15.81 -5.36 14.15
C ALA A 213 15.38 -3.93 13.73
N LEU A 214 14.11 -3.74 13.39
CA LEU A 214 13.51 -2.45 13.05
C LEU A 214 12.98 -1.66 14.26
N THR A 215 12.92 -2.26 15.46
CA THR A 215 12.43 -1.59 16.67
C THR A 215 13.23 -0.31 16.94
N PRO A 216 12.58 0.86 17.08
CA PRO A 216 13.26 2.09 17.46
C PRO A 216 13.94 1.96 18.82
N ILE A 217 15.12 2.58 18.97
CA ILE A 217 15.87 2.51 20.24
C ILE A 217 15.08 3.17 21.39
N ALA A 218 14.33 4.22 21.10
CA ALA A 218 13.44 4.88 22.06
C ALA A 218 12.37 3.91 22.62
N ASP A 219 11.70 3.16 21.76
CA ASP A 219 10.62 2.24 22.16
C ASP A 219 11.17 1.04 22.94
N PHE A 220 12.34 0.52 22.52
CA PHE A 220 13.05 -0.52 23.25
C PHE A 220 13.47 -0.02 24.66
N ASN A 221 13.95 1.23 24.77
CA ASN A 221 14.28 1.85 26.05
C ASN A 221 13.05 1.97 26.97
N GLU A 222 11.90 2.39 26.44
CA GLU A 222 10.65 2.50 27.22
C GLU A 222 10.19 1.14 27.76
N GLN A 223 10.21 0.10 26.93
CA GLN A 223 9.69 -1.23 27.30
C GLN A 223 10.65 -2.04 28.18
N SER A 224 11.96 -2.02 27.90
CA SER A 224 12.95 -2.76 28.70
C SER A 224 13.40 -2.01 29.96
N GLY A 225 13.27 -0.68 29.98
CA GLY A 225 13.88 0.20 30.96
C GLY A 225 15.40 0.39 30.77
N SER A 226 15.90 0.22 29.54
CA SER A 226 17.28 0.59 29.16
C SER A 226 17.44 2.09 28.91
N SER A 227 18.67 2.52 28.65
CA SER A 227 19.02 3.90 28.30
C SER A 227 20.10 3.93 27.22
N PHE A 228 19.86 3.20 26.13
CA PHE A 228 20.73 3.22 24.95
C PHE A 228 20.58 4.53 24.18
N SER A 229 21.65 4.95 23.50
CA SER A 229 21.67 6.20 22.72
C SER A 229 21.06 6.00 21.34
N ASP A 230 20.26 6.97 20.91
CA ASP A 230 19.68 7.11 19.58
C ASP A 230 20.41 8.16 18.71
N GLU A 231 21.54 8.72 19.20
CA GLU A 231 22.27 9.78 18.48
C GLU A 231 22.99 9.31 17.19
N GLU A 232 23.39 8.05 17.12
CA GLU A 232 24.13 7.47 15.96
C GLU A 232 23.30 6.47 15.13
N PHE A 233 22.25 5.89 15.71
CA PHE A 233 21.42 4.84 15.10
C PHE A 233 19.96 4.97 15.55
N ASP A 234 19.01 4.83 14.63
CA ASP A 234 17.58 4.94 14.96
C ASP A 234 16.98 3.63 15.51
N THR A 235 17.53 2.47 15.14
CA THR A 235 16.96 1.15 15.48
C THR A 235 17.91 0.22 16.23
N VAL A 236 17.33 -0.71 17.00
CA VAL A 236 18.02 -1.77 17.74
C VAL A 236 18.95 -2.58 16.83
N GLY A 237 18.52 -2.91 15.61
CA GLY A 237 19.35 -3.64 14.65
C GLY A 237 20.57 -2.86 14.18
N GLY A 238 20.46 -1.54 13.99
CA GLY A 238 21.60 -0.68 13.66
C GLY A 238 22.62 -0.64 14.79
N MET A 239 22.16 -0.37 16.01
CA MET A 239 22.98 -0.37 17.23
C MET A 239 23.70 -1.71 17.43
N ALA A 240 22.97 -2.83 17.43
CA ALA A 240 23.54 -4.14 17.69
C ALA A 240 24.56 -4.55 16.62
N THR A 241 24.28 -4.31 15.33
CA THR A 241 25.21 -4.58 14.22
C THR A 241 26.49 -3.74 14.34
N SER A 242 26.39 -2.50 14.84
CA SER A 242 27.56 -1.65 15.10
C SER A 242 28.45 -2.24 16.21
N GLU A 243 27.87 -2.72 17.31
CA GLU A 243 28.60 -3.36 18.40
C GLU A 243 29.24 -4.71 17.99
N PHE A 244 28.58 -5.49 17.13
CA PHE A 244 29.21 -6.67 16.51
C PHE A 244 30.40 -6.30 15.60
N GLY A 245 30.39 -5.11 14.99
CA GLY A 245 31.41 -4.65 14.04
C GLY A 245 31.38 -5.35 12.67
N HIS A 246 30.41 -6.25 12.46
CA HIS A 246 30.05 -6.90 11.21
C HIS A 246 28.55 -7.21 11.21
N LEU A 247 28.02 -7.65 10.07
CA LEU A 247 26.70 -8.27 10.02
C LEU A 247 26.78 -9.65 10.71
N PRO A 248 26.04 -9.91 11.80
CA PRO A 248 26.10 -11.20 12.50
C PRO A 248 25.18 -12.25 11.86
N GLU A 249 25.56 -13.51 11.98
CA GLU A 249 24.78 -14.68 11.56
C GLU A 249 23.83 -15.18 12.66
N VAL A 250 22.85 -16.01 12.28
CA VAL A 250 21.88 -16.60 13.23
C VAL A 250 22.60 -17.47 14.27
N GLY A 251 22.29 -17.21 15.54
CA GLY A 251 22.91 -17.87 16.70
C GLY A 251 24.12 -17.15 17.29
N GLU A 252 24.55 -16.02 16.71
CA GLU A 252 25.55 -15.14 17.34
C GLU A 252 24.96 -14.34 18.50
N GLU A 253 25.79 -14.00 19.49
CA GLU A 253 25.41 -13.32 20.71
C GLU A 253 26.35 -12.15 21.04
N ILE A 254 25.79 -11.04 21.52
CA ILE A 254 26.56 -9.90 22.04
C ILE A 254 25.92 -9.30 23.30
N ALA A 255 26.76 -8.90 24.26
CA ALA A 255 26.34 -8.19 25.45
C ALA A 255 26.47 -6.68 25.26
N ILE A 256 25.36 -5.94 25.35
CA ILE A 256 25.29 -4.49 25.22
C ILE A 256 24.63 -3.94 26.49
N GLY A 257 25.40 -3.24 27.33
CA GLY A 257 24.95 -2.81 28.65
C GLY A 257 24.54 -4.00 29.55
N ASP A 258 23.35 -3.91 30.15
CA ASP A 258 22.75 -4.95 31.00
C ASP A 258 22.08 -6.10 30.20
N TYR A 259 22.19 -6.12 28.86
CA TYR A 259 21.39 -7.00 28.00
C TYR A 259 22.26 -7.88 27.10
N LEU A 260 21.82 -9.13 26.90
CA LEU A 260 22.37 -10.09 25.95
C LEU A 260 21.42 -10.18 24.76
N PHE A 261 21.91 -9.81 23.57
CA PHE A 261 21.22 -9.91 22.29
C PHE A 261 21.69 -11.19 21.58
N HIS A 262 20.76 -12.10 21.29
CA HIS A 262 20.98 -13.34 20.53
C HIS A 262 20.26 -13.24 19.18
N VAL A 263 20.97 -13.38 18.07
CA VAL A 263 20.38 -13.28 16.72
C VAL A 263 19.52 -14.51 16.43
N THR A 264 18.21 -14.33 16.29
CA THR A 264 17.27 -15.41 15.97
C THR A 264 16.98 -15.52 14.47
N GLU A 265 16.97 -14.40 13.75
CA GLU A 265 16.78 -14.37 12.29
C GLU A 265 17.61 -13.26 11.62
N ALA A 266 18.28 -13.60 10.52
CA ALA A 266 19.10 -12.70 9.71
C ALA A 266 19.20 -13.17 8.26
N ASP A 267 19.42 -12.23 7.34
CA ASP A 267 19.70 -12.47 5.91
C ASP A 267 21.09 -11.95 5.49
N ASP A 268 21.50 -12.18 4.23
CA ASP A 268 22.79 -11.75 3.66
C ASP A 268 23.07 -10.22 3.74
N ARG A 269 22.11 -9.41 4.17
CA ARG A 269 22.14 -7.94 4.15
C ARG A 269 21.85 -7.30 5.51
N ARG A 270 21.08 -7.94 6.39
CA ARG A 270 20.65 -7.39 7.69
C ARG A 270 20.20 -8.48 8.67
N VAL A 271 20.32 -8.17 9.96
CA VAL A 271 19.57 -8.87 11.01
C VAL A 271 18.08 -8.51 10.87
N GLN A 272 17.21 -9.46 11.19
CA GLN A 272 15.76 -9.29 11.19
C GLN A 272 15.17 -9.37 12.59
N GLU A 273 15.69 -10.27 13.45
CA GLU A 273 15.15 -10.49 14.80
C GLU A 273 16.25 -10.85 15.82
N PHE A 274 16.06 -10.38 17.05
CA PHE A 274 16.86 -10.74 18.22
C PHE A 274 15.97 -11.32 19.34
N ARG A 275 16.45 -12.35 20.02
CA ARG A 275 16.03 -12.65 21.39
C ARG A 275 16.93 -11.88 22.36
N VAL A 276 16.33 -11.01 23.16
CA VAL A 276 17.03 -10.14 24.12
C VAL A 276 16.71 -10.58 25.53
N SER A 277 17.74 -10.76 26.36
CA SER A 277 17.56 -11.13 27.78
C SER A 277 18.39 -10.22 28.67
N ARG A 278 17.89 -9.94 29.88
CA ARG A 278 18.66 -9.16 30.86
C ARG A 278 19.69 -10.05 31.53
N LEU A 279 20.94 -9.61 31.53
CA LEU A 279 22.03 -10.27 32.25
C LEU A 279 21.72 -10.27 33.75
N ALA A 280 21.89 -11.42 34.41
CA ALA A 280 21.70 -11.52 35.84
C ALA A 280 22.80 -10.77 36.58
N ALA A 281 22.45 -9.93 37.55
CA ALA A 281 23.41 -9.35 38.48
C ALA A 281 23.95 -10.43 39.44
N GLU A 282 25.27 -10.53 39.57
CA GLU A 282 25.97 -11.35 40.58
C GLU A 282 25.92 -10.72 41.99
#